data_AF-A0A0G3G4Z3-F1
#
_entry.id   AF-A0A0G3G4Z3-F1
#
_cell.length_a   1.000
_cell.length_b   1.000
_cell.length_c   1.000
_cell.angle_alpha   90.00
_cell.angle_beta   90.00
_cell.angle_gamma   90.00
#
_symmetry.space_group_name_H-M   'P 1'
#
loop_
_entity.id
_entity.type
_entity.pdbx_description
1 polymer ?
#
loop_
_entity_poly.entity_id
_entity_poly.type
_entity_poly.pdbx_seq_one_letter_code
_entity_poly.pdbx_strand_id
1 'polypeptide(L)'
;MVRAGPEDYRARVASLEPGDWLQLAPGDYPQALRLHGVRGTPEQPIVISGPVDGEPAILRGRRGENTISLVDAEHVVIRHLTLDGGGEPVAGVVAEARGDGVHHVILEHLTIRHYDHSQGNAGITTRAPARDWVIRHNEIHDVGTGMYLGQPDGTSPFVAGVIEHNHVHRTLGYNIQIKHQTDRDGIPGMPAEPRETRIRYNLLSKAERASDGGRARPNLLVGHFPPAGPGSQDRYRIAGNLFYQNPHERLFQGEGNIELHDNLFVNDAGDAVLVRPHNHLPRETRIANNTVLATGFGIRVDAPDRAYEQEVAGNAVFAGDPLQLSGGIAGGENFTAARADAARYLAAPDAGQDALDLYPREGALHERSAGVSSAPAAGADRDYNGRLREQAVWGAYTGPPGPNPGRADGVGPRVPGCAPCR
;
A
#
# COMPACT_ATOMS: atom_id res chain seq x y z
N MET A 1 -18.94 -16.15 21.60
CA MET A 1 -19.41 -15.87 20.21
C MET A 1 -20.84 -15.36 20.27
N VAL A 2 -21.04 -14.14 19.83
CA VAL A 2 -22.32 -13.42 19.74
C VAL A 2 -22.77 -13.47 18.28
N ARG A 3 -24.05 -13.72 18.02
CA ARG A 3 -24.63 -13.67 16.65
C ARG A 3 -25.54 -12.47 16.51
N ALA A 4 -25.54 -11.84 15.35
CA ALA A 4 -26.42 -10.73 15.06
C ALA A 4 -26.85 -10.67 13.59
N GLY A 5 -28.09 -10.23 13.36
CA GLY A 5 -28.62 -9.93 12.04
C GLY A 5 -28.69 -8.43 11.77
N PRO A 6 -29.21 -8.04 10.60
CA PRO A 6 -29.43 -6.63 10.23
C PRO A 6 -30.21 -5.81 11.25
N GLU A 7 -31.11 -6.43 12.01
CA GLU A 7 -32.02 -5.75 12.94
C GLU A 7 -31.38 -5.46 14.31
N ASP A 8 -30.42 -6.28 14.78
CA ASP A 8 -29.94 -6.22 16.17
C ASP A 8 -28.43 -5.99 16.33
N TYR A 9 -27.64 -6.04 15.26
CA TYR A 9 -26.16 -5.93 15.35
C TYR A 9 -25.67 -4.68 16.08
N ARG A 10 -26.31 -3.52 15.91
CA ARG A 10 -25.89 -2.29 16.61
C ARG A 10 -26.06 -2.39 18.12
N ALA A 11 -27.12 -3.05 18.57
CA ALA A 11 -27.33 -3.29 20.00
C ALA A 11 -26.28 -4.27 20.54
N ARG A 12 -25.91 -5.29 19.76
CA ARG A 12 -24.84 -6.24 20.12
C ARG A 12 -23.47 -5.59 20.17
N VAL A 13 -23.16 -4.72 19.23
CA VAL A 13 -21.89 -3.98 19.18
C VAL A 13 -21.68 -3.14 20.45
N ALA A 14 -22.75 -2.50 20.94
CA ALA A 14 -22.69 -1.68 22.14
C ALA A 14 -22.43 -2.47 23.44
N SER A 15 -22.54 -3.81 23.40
CA SER A 15 -22.32 -4.69 24.54
C SER A 15 -21.08 -5.58 24.40
N LEU A 16 -20.21 -5.32 23.41
CA LEU A 16 -19.02 -6.15 23.21
C LEU A 16 -17.98 -5.87 24.29
N GLU A 17 -17.42 -6.94 24.84
CA GLU A 17 -16.33 -6.93 25.81
C GLU A 17 -15.04 -7.52 25.19
N PRO A 18 -13.85 -7.24 25.74
CA PRO A 18 -12.61 -7.87 25.29
C PRO A 18 -12.75 -9.39 25.09
N GLY A 19 -12.32 -9.88 23.92
CA GLY A 19 -12.39 -11.29 23.55
C GLY A 19 -13.70 -11.73 22.92
N ASP A 20 -14.71 -10.84 22.83
CA ASP A 20 -15.94 -11.16 22.13
C ASP A 20 -15.73 -11.33 20.64
N TRP A 21 -16.51 -12.25 20.08
CA TRP A 21 -16.59 -12.49 18.65
C TRP A 21 -18.02 -12.32 18.18
N LEU A 22 -18.30 -11.21 17.49
CA LEU A 22 -19.55 -10.93 16.82
C LEU A 22 -19.55 -11.51 15.40
N GLN A 23 -20.42 -12.50 15.18
CA GLN A 23 -20.68 -13.08 13.88
C GLN A 23 -21.95 -12.46 13.29
N LEU A 24 -21.79 -11.68 12.22
CA LEU A 24 -22.88 -11.17 11.41
C LEU A 24 -23.43 -12.28 10.50
N ALA A 25 -24.75 -12.40 10.47
CA ALA A 25 -25.46 -13.24 9.52
C ALA A 25 -25.40 -12.65 8.09
N PRO A 26 -25.63 -13.46 7.04
CA PRO A 26 -25.85 -12.92 5.70
C PRO A 26 -26.99 -11.90 5.68
N GLY A 27 -26.85 -10.86 4.85
CA GLY A 27 -27.91 -9.88 4.61
C GLY A 27 -27.42 -8.44 4.42
N ASP A 28 -28.36 -7.56 4.13
CA ASP A 28 -28.13 -6.13 3.98
C ASP A 28 -28.28 -5.39 5.32
N TYR A 29 -27.24 -4.66 5.70
CA TYR A 29 -27.16 -3.87 6.92
C TYR A 29 -27.24 -2.38 6.54
N PRO A 30 -28.42 -1.74 6.68
CA PRO A 30 -28.68 -0.40 6.11
C PRO A 30 -28.13 0.76 6.97
N GLN A 31 -27.58 0.46 8.15
CA GLN A 31 -27.09 1.47 9.08
C GLN A 31 -25.57 1.35 9.27
N ALA A 32 -24.94 2.43 9.71
CA ALA A 32 -23.52 2.43 9.99
C ALA A 32 -23.15 1.49 11.16
N LEU A 33 -22.03 0.78 11.02
CA LEU A 33 -21.36 0.07 12.11
C LEU A 33 -20.51 1.08 12.89
N ARG A 34 -21.00 1.50 14.05
CA ARG A 34 -20.31 2.47 14.92
C ARG A 34 -19.54 1.73 16.01
N LEU A 35 -18.23 1.88 15.99
CA LEU A 35 -17.28 1.28 16.92
C LEU A 35 -16.66 2.42 17.74
N HIS A 36 -17.48 3.03 18.58
CA HIS A 36 -17.09 4.18 19.41
C HIS A 36 -16.81 3.69 20.82
N GLY A 37 -15.57 3.82 21.30
CA GLY A 37 -15.13 3.32 22.60
C GLY A 37 -15.07 1.79 22.69
N VAL A 38 -15.03 1.09 21.54
CA VAL A 38 -14.92 -0.38 21.49
C VAL A 38 -13.46 -0.77 21.69
N ARG A 39 -13.16 -1.39 22.83
CA ARG A 39 -11.80 -1.61 23.30
C ARG A 39 -11.59 -3.09 23.65
N GLY A 40 -10.87 -3.81 22.80
CA GLY A 40 -10.30 -5.11 23.14
C GLY A 40 -8.95 -4.97 23.85
N THR A 41 -8.26 -6.08 24.02
CA THR A 41 -6.85 -6.10 24.49
C THR A 41 -5.96 -6.84 23.49
N PRO A 42 -4.62 -6.75 23.58
CA PRO A 42 -3.73 -7.54 22.74
C PRO A 42 -4.02 -9.05 22.80
N GLU A 43 -4.34 -9.58 23.98
CA GLU A 43 -4.63 -11.00 24.22
C GLU A 43 -6.09 -11.36 23.91
N GLN A 44 -7.00 -10.40 23.99
CA GLN A 44 -8.44 -10.59 23.83
C GLN A 44 -9.01 -9.50 22.90
N PRO A 45 -8.64 -9.52 21.60
CA PRO A 45 -9.20 -8.58 20.64
C PRO A 45 -10.70 -8.83 20.45
N ILE A 46 -11.44 -7.78 20.11
CA ILE A 46 -12.84 -7.90 19.70
C ILE A 46 -12.88 -8.21 18.21
N VAL A 47 -13.57 -9.28 17.83
CA VAL A 47 -13.68 -9.73 16.44
C VAL A 47 -15.09 -9.49 15.92
N ILE A 48 -15.22 -8.78 14.79
CA ILE A 48 -16.47 -8.58 14.07
C ILE A 48 -16.30 -9.19 12.68
N SER A 49 -17.05 -10.25 12.41
CA SER A 49 -16.89 -11.05 11.19
C SER A 49 -18.21 -11.23 10.47
N GLY A 50 -18.21 -11.13 9.14
CA GLY A 50 -19.27 -11.71 8.32
C GLY A 50 -19.01 -13.17 7.99
N PRO A 51 -19.87 -13.79 7.16
CA PRO A 51 -19.69 -15.15 6.68
C PRO A 51 -18.42 -15.29 5.83
N VAL A 52 -17.64 -16.35 6.05
CA VAL A 52 -16.43 -16.65 5.25
C VAL A 52 -16.79 -17.13 3.85
N ASP A 53 -17.89 -17.89 3.74
CA ASP A 53 -18.42 -18.46 2.51
C ASP A 53 -19.94 -18.22 2.42
N GLY A 54 -20.48 -18.29 1.20
CA GLY A 54 -21.90 -18.10 0.92
C GLY A 54 -22.31 -16.63 0.79
N GLU A 55 -23.58 -16.34 1.09
CA GLU A 55 -24.11 -14.97 1.01
C GLU A 55 -23.41 -14.06 2.03
N PRO A 56 -22.93 -12.87 1.64
CA PRO A 56 -22.17 -11.99 2.52
C PRO A 56 -23.05 -11.19 3.48
N ALA A 57 -22.43 -10.67 4.54
CA ALA A 57 -22.96 -9.53 5.28
C ALA A 57 -22.53 -8.23 4.56
N ILE A 58 -23.50 -7.46 4.06
CA ILE A 58 -23.26 -6.25 3.27
C ILE A 58 -23.64 -5.02 4.09
N LEU A 59 -22.64 -4.24 4.51
CA LEU A 59 -22.89 -2.91 5.11
C LEU A 59 -23.10 -1.89 3.99
N ARG A 60 -24.25 -1.22 3.99
CA ARG A 60 -24.61 -0.24 2.96
C ARG A 60 -24.19 1.17 3.36
N GLY A 61 -23.52 1.85 2.44
CA GLY A 61 -23.27 3.29 2.53
C GLY A 61 -24.58 4.08 2.52
N ARG A 62 -24.63 5.14 3.33
CA ARG A 62 -25.81 5.98 3.48
C ARG A 62 -25.39 7.43 3.69
N ARG A 63 -25.93 8.36 2.90
CA ARG A 63 -25.69 9.80 3.08
C ARG A 63 -25.84 10.22 4.55
N GLY A 64 -24.81 10.89 5.07
CA GLY A 64 -24.78 11.42 6.43
C GLY A 64 -24.03 10.54 7.44
N GLU A 65 -23.69 9.29 7.10
CA GLU A 65 -22.98 8.37 8.00
C GLU A 65 -21.92 7.56 7.25
N ASN A 66 -20.67 7.57 7.74
CA ASN A 66 -19.65 6.64 7.24
C ASN A 66 -20.04 5.19 7.55
N THR A 67 -19.70 4.25 6.67
CA THR A 67 -20.22 2.88 6.73
C THR A 67 -19.73 2.13 7.98
N ILE A 68 -18.42 2.22 8.25
CA ILE A 68 -17.79 1.84 9.52
C ILE A 68 -17.13 3.09 10.10
N SER A 69 -17.52 3.46 11.32
CA SER A 69 -17.04 4.65 12.02
C SER A 69 -16.35 4.25 13.33
N LEU A 70 -15.06 4.55 13.43
CA LEU A 70 -14.19 4.24 14.56
C LEU A 70 -13.86 5.53 15.32
N VAL A 71 -14.03 5.51 16.65
CA VAL A 71 -13.63 6.57 17.57
C VAL A 71 -13.15 5.91 18.85
N ASP A 72 -11.93 6.20 19.29
CA ASP A 72 -11.34 5.61 20.51
C ASP A 72 -11.45 4.09 20.55
N ALA A 73 -11.25 3.45 19.38
CA ALA A 73 -11.32 2.01 19.21
C ALA A 73 -9.92 1.41 19.24
N GLU A 74 -9.77 0.28 19.93
CA GLU A 74 -8.49 -0.41 20.06
C GLU A 74 -8.65 -1.93 20.08
N HIS A 75 -7.67 -2.63 19.49
CA HIS A 75 -7.62 -4.09 19.43
C HIS A 75 -8.91 -4.71 18.85
N VAL A 76 -9.30 -4.22 17.66
CA VAL A 76 -10.50 -4.65 16.94
C VAL A 76 -10.12 -5.30 15.61
N VAL A 77 -10.71 -6.45 15.32
CA VAL A 77 -10.59 -7.15 14.03
C VAL A 77 -11.92 -7.05 13.30
N ILE A 78 -11.91 -6.54 12.08
CA ILE A 78 -13.08 -6.46 11.20
C ILE A 78 -12.79 -7.26 9.93
N ARG A 79 -13.62 -8.25 9.63
CA ARG A 79 -13.33 -9.18 8.53
C ARG A 79 -14.52 -9.83 7.84
N HIS A 80 -14.27 -10.31 6.62
CA HIS A 80 -15.27 -11.04 5.81
C HIS A 80 -16.57 -10.25 5.63
N LEU A 81 -16.47 -8.93 5.40
CA LEU A 81 -17.61 -8.05 5.14
C LEU A 81 -17.51 -7.45 3.74
N THR A 82 -18.67 -7.23 3.13
CA THR A 82 -18.77 -6.33 1.97
C THR A 82 -19.21 -4.95 2.45
N LEU A 83 -18.47 -3.91 2.10
CA LEU A 83 -18.85 -2.53 2.27
C LEU A 83 -19.23 -1.97 0.90
N ASP A 84 -20.49 -1.62 0.72
CA ASP A 84 -21.02 -1.14 -0.56
C ASP A 84 -21.56 0.28 -0.41
N GLY A 85 -20.78 1.24 -0.89
CA GLY A 85 -21.07 2.67 -0.75
C GLY A 85 -22.26 3.16 -1.57
N GLY A 86 -22.69 2.40 -2.58
CA GLY A 86 -23.81 2.76 -3.45
C GLY A 86 -23.67 4.10 -4.19
N GLY A 87 -22.45 4.65 -4.31
CA GLY A 87 -22.20 5.98 -4.88
C GLY A 87 -22.60 7.14 -3.95
N GLU A 88 -22.86 6.89 -2.67
CA GLU A 88 -23.16 7.92 -1.68
C GLU A 88 -21.89 8.71 -1.28
N PRO A 89 -22.01 9.98 -0.86
CA PRO A 89 -20.88 10.83 -0.51
C PRO A 89 -20.33 10.51 0.89
N VAL A 90 -19.98 9.26 1.14
CA VAL A 90 -19.46 8.74 2.41
C VAL A 90 -18.15 7.98 2.20
N ALA A 91 -17.53 7.52 3.28
CA ALA A 91 -16.38 6.62 3.23
C ALA A 91 -16.72 5.23 3.80
N GLY A 92 -15.93 4.23 3.42
CA GLY A 92 -16.09 2.84 3.85
C GLY A 92 -15.74 2.66 5.32
N VAL A 93 -14.45 2.70 5.64
CA VAL A 93 -13.94 2.65 7.02
C VAL A 93 -13.28 3.98 7.38
N VAL A 94 -13.68 4.56 8.51
CA VAL A 94 -13.19 5.88 8.95
C VAL A 94 -12.79 5.83 10.42
N ALA A 95 -11.52 6.09 10.72
CA ALA A 95 -11.18 6.66 12.03
C ALA A 95 -11.54 8.15 11.99
N GLU A 96 -12.59 8.53 12.70
CA GLU A 96 -13.17 9.88 12.62
C GLU A 96 -12.21 10.95 13.13
N ALA A 97 -12.41 12.19 12.72
CA ALA A 97 -11.58 13.34 13.12
C ALA A 97 -11.90 13.83 14.55
N ARG A 98 -12.00 12.90 15.51
CA ARG A 98 -12.28 13.15 16.93
C ARG A 98 -11.82 11.95 17.78
N GLY A 99 -11.68 12.18 19.07
CA GLY A 99 -11.12 11.20 20.01
C GLY A 99 -9.61 11.31 20.13
N ASP A 100 -9.03 10.47 20.98
CA ASP A 100 -7.60 10.46 21.33
C ASP A 100 -6.77 9.57 20.39
N GLY A 101 -7.43 8.70 19.61
CA GLY A 101 -6.80 7.90 18.57
C GLY A 101 -7.50 6.58 18.31
N VAL A 102 -7.07 5.87 17.27
CA VAL A 102 -7.57 4.53 16.91
C VAL A 102 -6.38 3.64 16.57
N HIS A 103 -6.20 2.51 17.27
CA HIS A 103 -4.98 1.71 17.10
C HIS A 103 -5.19 0.22 17.23
N HIS A 104 -4.24 -0.56 16.73
CA HIS A 104 -4.32 -2.03 16.75
C HIS A 104 -5.61 -2.54 16.08
N VAL A 105 -5.99 -1.93 14.96
CA VAL A 105 -7.14 -2.33 14.15
C VAL A 105 -6.66 -3.25 13.02
N ILE A 106 -7.32 -4.39 12.87
CA ILE A 106 -7.10 -5.30 11.76
C ILE A 106 -8.30 -5.24 10.82
N LEU A 107 -8.05 -4.91 9.56
CA LEU A 107 -9.02 -4.97 8.46
C LEU A 107 -8.57 -6.07 7.51
N GLU A 108 -9.30 -7.19 7.48
CA GLU A 108 -8.92 -8.33 6.65
C GLU A 108 -10.07 -8.96 5.86
N HIS A 109 -9.82 -9.40 4.64
CA HIS A 109 -10.82 -10.06 3.79
C HIS A 109 -12.09 -9.21 3.59
N LEU A 110 -11.93 -7.90 3.45
CA LEU A 110 -13.01 -6.98 3.11
C LEU A 110 -13.11 -6.80 1.59
N THR A 111 -14.34 -6.73 1.09
CA THR A 111 -14.64 -6.17 -0.24
C THR A 111 -15.21 -4.77 -0.05
N ILE A 112 -14.52 -3.74 -0.54
CA ILE A 112 -14.90 -2.33 -0.38
C ILE A 112 -15.15 -1.73 -1.76
N ARG A 113 -16.39 -1.35 -2.05
CA ARG A 113 -16.79 -0.92 -3.39
C ARG A 113 -17.80 0.21 -3.44
N HIS A 114 -17.84 0.91 -4.58
CA HIS A 114 -18.80 1.96 -4.90
C HIS A 114 -18.77 3.16 -3.93
N TYR A 115 -17.57 3.57 -3.52
CA TYR A 115 -17.32 4.83 -2.78
C TYR A 115 -16.72 5.90 -3.71
N ASP A 116 -17.18 5.96 -4.96
CA ASP A 116 -16.63 6.76 -6.05
C ASP A 116 -17.46 8.01 -6.38
N HIS A 117 -18.32 8.47 -5.47
CA HIS A 117 -19.07 9.73 -5.62
C HIS A 117 -18.16 10.91 -5.98
N SER A 118 -16.98 10.96 -5.36
CA SER A 118 -15.92 11.92 -5.69
C SER A 118 -14.56 11.32 -5.34
N GLN A 119 -13.48 11.94 -5.85
CA GLN A 119 -12.11 11.57 -5.49
C GLN A 119 -11.84 11.58 -3.97
N GLY A 120 -12.56 12.41 -3.21
CA GLY A 120 -12.38 12.54 -1.75
C GLY A 120 -13.09 11.45 -0.93
N ASN A 121 -13.91 10.61 -1.56
CA ASN A 121 -14.58 9.50 -0.90
C ASN A 121 -13.63 8.30 -0.83
N ALA A 122 -13.22 7.92 0.38
CA ALA A 122 -12.20 6.90 0.59
C ALA A 122 -12.81 5.54 0.94
N GLY A 123 -12.19 4.46 0.46
CA GLY A 123 -12.48 3.11 0.95
C GLY A 123 -12.10 2.96 2.43
N ILE A 124 -10.87 3.33 2.77
CA ILE A 124 -10.36 3.38 4.16
C ILE A 124 -9.71 4.73 4.39
N THR A 125 -10.00 5.39 5.51
CA THR A 125 -9.32 6.64 5.89
C THR A 125 -9.13 6.78 7.39
N THR A 126 -8.03 7.39 7.79
CA THR A 126 -7.81 7.80 9.18
C THR A 126 -7.69 9.31 9.28
N ARG A 127 -8.46 9.91 10.19
CA ARG A 127 -8.52 11.36 10.43
C ARG A 127 -8.23 11.75 11.89
N ALA A 128 -7.97 10.75 12.74
CA ALA A 128 -7.40 10.88 14.07
C ALA A 128 -6.07 10.12 14.11
N PRO A 129 -5.21 10.37 15.13
CA PRO A 129 -3.96 9.62 15.29
C PRO A 129 -4.20 8.11 15.23
N ALA A 130 -3.49 7.44 14.35
CA ALA A 130 -3.67 6.02 14.09
C ALA A 130 -2.32 5.28 14.10
N ARG A 131 -2.26 4.16 14.82
CA ARG A 131 -1.03 3.36 14.90
C ARG A 131 -1.28 1.86 14.96
N ASP A 132 -0.32 1.09 14.48
CA ASP A 132 -0.31 -0.38 14.55
C ASP A 132 -1.53 -1.02 13.87
N TRP A 133 -2.01 -0.43 12.76
CA TRP A 133 -3.08 -1.02 11.95
C TRP A 133 -2.53 -2.12 11.03
N VAL A 134 -3.29 -3.18 10.84
CA VAL A 134 -3.04 -4.20 9.81
C VAL A 134 -4.17 -4.16 8.79
N ILE A 135 -3.86 -3.83 7.55
CA ILE A 135 -4.81 -3.78 6.44
C ILE A 135 -4.37 -4.82 5.42
N ARG A 136 -5.03 -5.98 5.40
CA ARG A 136 -4.57 -7.11 4.57
C ARG A 136 -5.65 -7.88 3.84
N HIS A 137 -5.31 -8.50 2.73
CA HIS A 137 -6.22 -9.38 1.97
C HIS A 137 -7.55 -8.71 1.59
N ASN A 138 -7.58 -7.38 1.44
CA ASN A 138 -8.78 -6.65 1.04
C ASN A 138 -8.80 -6.43 -0.47
N GLU A 139 -10.00 -6.42 -1.03
CA GLU A 139 -10.27 -5.94 -2.37
C GLU A 139 -10.98 -4.58 -2.30
N ILE A 140 -10.36 -3.56 -2.87
CA ILE A 140 -10.86 -2.17 -2.81
C ILE A 140 -10.95 -1.64 -4.22
N HIS A 141 -12.17 -1.37 -4.69
CA HIS A 141 -12.39 -0.99 -6.08
C HIS A 141 -13.58 -0.07 -6.29
N ASP A 142 -13.57 0.69 -7.39
CA ASP A 142 -14.64 1.67 -7.67
C ASP A 142 -14.85 2.62 -6.48
N VAL A 143 -13.74 3.21 -6.01
CA VAL A 143 -13.71 4.19 -4.93
C VAL A 143 -13.01 5.47 -5.37
N GLY A 144 -13.30 6.58 -4.69
CA GLY A 144 -12.60 7.84 -4.90
C GLY A 144 -11.11 7.71 -4.62
N THR A 145 -10.75 7.32 -3.41
CA THR A 145 -9.39 6.98 -3.01
C THR A 145 -9.41 5.63 -2.29
N GLY A 146 -8.47 4.71 -2.59
CA GLY A 146 -8.43 3.40 -1.93
C GLY A 146 -8.20 3.53 -0.42
N MET A 147 -7.04 4.07 -0.05
CA MET A 147 -6.66 4.34 1.34
C MET A 147 -6.13 5.77 1.49
N TYR A 148 -6.64 6.51 2.47
CA TYR A 148 -6.23 7.89 2.78
C TYR A 148 -5.89 8.01 4.26
N LEU A 149 -4.61 7.79 4.58
CA LEU A 149 -4.15 7.53 5.93
C LEU A 149 -3.41 8.75 6.48
N GLY A 150 -3.89 9.26 7.60
CA GLY A 150 -3.43 10.48 8.25
C GLY A 150 -4.14 11.74 7.77
N GLN A 151 -4.09 12.78 8.60
CA GLN A 151 -4.74 14.05 8.31
C GLN A 151 -3.89 14.93 7.39
N PRO A 152 -4.50 15.72 6.47
CA PRO A 152 -3.75 16.48 5.48
C PRO A 152 -2.80 17.55 6.02
N ASP A 153 -3.01 18.03 7.26
CA ASP A 153 -2.16 18.99 7.95
C ASP A 153 -1.02 18.34 8.76
N GLY A 154 -0.96 17.01 8.77
CA GLY A 154 0.06 16.22 9.43
C GLY A 154 -0.10 16.05 10.95
N THR A 155 -1.14 16.62 11.55
CA THR A 155 -1.33 16.60 13.02
C THR A 155 -1.89 15.27 13.56
N SER A 156 -2.53 14.48 12.70
CA SER A 156 -3.03 13.14 13.03
C SER A 156 -2.33 12.09 12.16
N PRO A 157 -1.19 11.54 12.61
CA PRO A 157 -0.37 10.65 11.79
C PRO A 157 -0.93 9.23 11.68
N PHE A 158 -0.48 8.49 10.67
CA PHE A 158 -0.61 7.04 10.57
C PHE A 158 0.78 6.40 10.73
N VAL A 159 0.94 5.53 11.73
CA VAL A 159 2.27 5.05 12.18
C VAL A 159 2.28 3.53 12.34
N ALA A 160 3.43 2.90 12.06
CA ALA A 160 3.66 1.47 12.31
C ALA A 160 2.63 0.52 11.68
N GLY A 161 2.05 0.91 10.54
CA GLY A 161 1.04 0.10 9.86
C GLY A 161 1.64 -1.04 9.04
N VAL A 162 0.86 -2.10 8.84
CA VAL A 162 1.14 -3.18 7.88
C VAL A 162 0.04 -3.19 6.83
N ILE A 163 0.39 -2.92 5.58
CA ILE A 163 -0.52 -2.89 4.43
C ILE A 163 -0.06 -3.94 3.44
N GLU A 164 -0.75 -5.08 3.38
CA GLU A 164 -0.26 -6.23 2.63
C GLU A 164 -1.31 -7.09 1.94
N HIS A 165 -0.94 -7.72 0.82
CA HIS A 165 -1.83 -8.64 0.10
C HIS A 165 -3.17 -8.02 -0.32
N ASN A 166 -3.25 -6.69 -0.46
CA ASN A 166 -4.46 -6.01 -0.92
C ASN A 166 -4.47 -5.90 -2.45
N HIS A 167 -5.67 -5.93 -3.02
CA HIS A 167 -5.94 -5.58 -4.40
C HIS A 167 -6.69 -4.23 -4.43
N VAL A 168 -6.01 -3.17 -4.87
CA VAL A 168 -6.59 -1.83 -4.96
C VAL A 168 -6.59 -1.40 -6.41
N HIS A 169 -7.78 -1.25 -7.01
CA HIS A 169 -7.91 -0.94 -8.42
C HIS A 169 -9.10 -0.02 -8.71
N ARG A 170 -9.20 0.47 -9.95
CA ARG A 170 -10.33 1.31 -10.41
C ARG A 170 -10.59 2.54 -9.51
N THR A 171 -9.55 3.12 -8.92
CA THR A 171 -9.66 4.30 -8.06
C THR A 171 -9.60 5.59 -8.89
N LEU A 172 -10.43 6.58 -8.57
CA LEU A 172 -10.37 7.89 -9.24
C LEU A 172 -9.06 8.63 -8.89
N GLY A 173 -8.82 8.77 -7.58
CA GLY A 173 -7.62 9.33 -6.94
C GLY A 173 -6.59 8.26 -6.62
N TYR A 174 -5.94 8.37 -5.47
CA TYR A 174 -4.87 7.45 -5.08
C TYR A 174 -5.38 6.02 -4.92
N ASN A 175 -4.55 5.00 -5.21
CA ASN A 175 -4.79 3.71 -4.59
C ASN A 175 -4.51 3.85 -3.09
N ILE A 176 -3.37 4.44 -2.70
CA ILE A 176 -2.99 4.70 -1.32
C ILE A 176 -2.29 6.07 -1.21
N GLN A 177 -2.69 6.88 -0.23
CA GLN A 177 -1.93 8.02 0.25
C GLN A 177 -1.71 7.90 1.76
N ILE A 178 -0.44 7.94 2.19
CA ILE A 178 -0.07 8.21 3.58
C ILE A 178 0.38 9.66 3.66
N LYS A 179 -0.27 10.43 4.53
CA LYS A 179 0.04 11.85 4.71
C LYS A 179 1.38 12.06 5.38
N HIS A 180 1.92 13.26 5.14
CA HIS A 180 3.05 13.73 5.91
C HIS A 180 2.66 13.90 7.37
N GLN A 181 3.67 14.03 8.24
CA GLN A 181 3.48 14.11 9.68
C GLN A 181 4.27 15.29 10.23
N THR A 182 3.60 16.11 11.03
CA THR A 182 4.27 17.11 11.87
C THR A 182 4.73 16.45 13.17
N ASP A 183 5.19 17.24 14.13
CA ASP A 183 5.58 16.76 15.45
C ASP A 183 4.56 15.79 16.08
N ARG A 184 5.08 14.71 16.69
CA ARG A 184 4.30 13.70 17.41
C ARG A 184 4.26 13.96 18.91
N ASP A 185 5.04 14.91 19.41
CA ASP A 185 5.07 15.26 20.82
C ASP A 185 3.68 15.65 21.30
N GLY A 186 3.27 15.04 22.41
CA GLY A 186 1.96 15.28 23.02
C GLY A 186 0.79 14.47 22.43
N ILE A 187 0.99 13.63 21.42
CA ILE A 187 -0.05 12.70 20.95
C ILE A 187 -0.10 11.47 21.87
N PRO A 188 -1.21 11.20 22.59
CA PRO A 188 -1.28 10.11 23.56
C PRO A 188 -0.98 8.72 22.95
N GLY A 189 -0.07 8.01 23.59
CA GLY A 189 0.28 6.64 23.24
C GLY A 189 1.06 6.48 21.93
N MET A 190 1.49 7.56 21.27
CA MET A 190 2.37 7.45 20.11
C MET A 190 3.75 6.92 20.52
N PRO A 191 4.33 5.99 19.74
CA PRO A 191 5.67 5.48 20.00
C PRO A 191 6.70 6.59 19.81
N ALA A 192 7.69 6.63 20.71
CA ALA A 192 8.79 7.57 20.66
C ALA A 192 9.98 6.99 19.89
N GLU A 193 10.12 5.67 19.93
CA GLU A 193 11.15 4.92 19.23
C GLU A 193 10.87 4.85 17.70
N PRO A 194 11.92 4.66 16.88
CA PRO A 194 11.75 4.52 15.43
C PRO A 194 10.81 3.36 15.07
N ARG A 195 9.83 3.64 14.21
CA ARG A 195 8.88 2.64 13.69
C ARG A 195 9.01 2.46 12.18
N GLU A 196 8.52 1.33 11.71
CA GLU A 196 8.44 1.01 10.29
C GLU A 196 6.98 0.82 9.87
N THR A 197 6.56 1.53 8.82
CA THR A 197 5.31 1.22 8.11
C THR A 197 5.63 0.34 6.92
N ARG A 198 5.04 -0.86 6.88
CA ARG A 198 5.29 -1.88 5.86
C ARG A 198 4.18 -1.88 4.83
N ILE A 199 4.54 -1.73 3.55
CA ILE A 199 3.61 -1.79 2.42
C ILE A 199 4.14 -2.87 1.48
N ARG A 200 3.56 -4.07 1.53
CA ARG A 200 4.15 -5.22 0.81
C ARG A 200 3.15 -6.12 0.12
N TYR A 201 3.55 -6.71 -1.00
CA TYR A 201 2.76 -7.72 -1.67
C TYR A 201 1.35 -7.28 -2.07
N ASN A 202 1.15 -5.98 -2.35
CA ASN A 202 -0.11 -5.46 -2.86
C ASN A 202 -0.10 -5.43 -4.39
N LEU A 203 -1.29 -5.50 -5.00
CA LEU A 203 -1.53 -5.09 -6.38
C LEU A 203 -2.21 -3.71 -6.35
N LEU A 204 -1.53 -2.70 -6.86
CA LEU A 204 -2.00 -1.32 -6.93
C LEU A 204 -2.15 -0.94 -8.40
N SER A 205 -3.38 -0.95 -8.91
CA SER A 205 -3.65 -0.68 -10.32
C SER A 205 -4.49 0.58 -10.55
N LYS A 206 -4.11 1.33 -11.58
CA LYS A 206 -4.87 2.45 -12.12
C LYS A 206 -5.04 2.34 -13.64
N ALA A 207 -5.01 1.11 -14.18
CA ALA A 207 -5.29 0.81 -15.58
C ALA A 207 -6.69 1.29 -16.00
N GLU A 208 -7.63 1.35 -15.06
CA GLU A 208 -9.01 1.72 -15.29
C GLU A 208 -9.45 2.84 -14.34
N ARG A 209 -10.33 3.72 -14.83
CA ARG A 209 -11.03 4.78 -14.08
C ARG A 209 -10.16 5.85 -13.39
N ALA A 210 -8.85 5.86 -13.62
CA ALA A 210 -7.97 6.91 -13.11
C ALA A 210 -8.46 8.30 -13.56
N SER A 211 -8.50 9.26 -12.65
CA SER A 211 -8.71 10.67 -13.02
C SER A 211 -7.50 11.21 -13.80
N ASP A 212 -7.76 12.16 -14.69
CA ASP A 212 -6.75 12.86 -15.51
C ASP A 212 -6.55 14.33 -15.06
N GLY A 213 -5.67 15.04 -15.79
CA GLY A 213 -5.39 16.45 -15.59
C GLY A 213 -4.99 16.80 -14.14
N GLY A 214 -5.46 17.96 -13.64
CA GLY A 214 -5.16 18.40 -12.27
C GLY A 214 -5.71 17.50 -11.15
N ARG A 215 -6.55 16.52 -11.51
CA ARG A 215 -7.12 15.52 -10.59
C ARG A 215 -6.35 14.21 -10.63
N ALA A 216 -5.40 14.03 -11.54
CA ALA A 216 -4.58 12.82 -11.59
C ALA A 216 -3.78 12.65 -10.29
N ARG A 217 -3.69 11.41 -9.82
CA ARG A 217 -3.01 11.03 -8.58
C ARG A 217 -2.21 9.74 -8.80
N PRO A 218 -1.07 9.55 -8.13
CA PRO A 218 -0.29 8.33 -8.25
C PRO A 218 -1.00 7.12 -7.66
N ASN A 219 -0.47 5.91 -7.90
CA ASN A 219 -0.98 4.69 -7.26
C ASN A 219 -0.68 4.77 -5.75
N LEU A 220 0.58 5.01 -5.38
CA LEU A 220 1.02 5.23 -4.00
C LEU A 220 1.70 6.59 -3.84
N LEU A 221 1.28 7.35 -2.82
CA LEU A 221 2.03 8.49 -2.29
C LEU A 221 2.32 8.29 -0.80
N VAL A 222 3.58 8.45 -0.39
CA VAL A 222 3.98 8.50 1.03
C VAL A 222 4.59 9.86 1.38
N GLY A 223 4.08 10.52 2.43
CA GLY A 223 4.56 11.81 2.90
C GLY A 223 5.66 11.72 3.97
N HIS A 224 6.36 12.83 4.21
CA HIS A 224 7.52 12.85 5.09
C HIS A 224 7.16 12.61 6.57
N PHE A 225 8.15 12.17 7.32
CA PHE A 225 8.13 12.07 8.79
C PHE A 225 8.58 13.38 9.43
N PRO A 226 8.31 13.60 10.74
CA PRO A 226 8.71 14.81 11.45
C PRO A 226 10.19 15.13 11.22
N PRO A 227 10.58 16.40 10.99
CA PRO A 227 11.98 16.75 10.72
C PRO A 227 12.94 16.46 11.89
N ALA A 228 12.44 16.45 13.13
CA ALA A 228 13.18 16.15 14.35
C ALA A 228 12.24 15.51 15.39
N GLY A 229 12.80 15.07 16.51
CA GLY A 229 12.03 14.48 17.62
C GLY A 229 11.46 13.09 17.32
N PRO A 230 10.51 12.61 18.13
CA PRO A 230 9.82 11.33 17.93
C PRO A 230 9.28 11.15 16.52
N GLY A 231 9.51 9.98 15.94
CA GLY A 231 9.10 9.65 14.58
C GLY A 231 10.00 10.17 13.46
N SER A 232 10.98 11.03 13.74
CA SER A 232 11.90 11.54 12.70
C SER A 232 12.76 10.46 12.04
N GLN A 233 12.95 9.33 12.71
CA GLN A 233 13.69 8.16 12.22
C GLN A 233 12.77 7.01 11.77
N ASP A 234 11.45 7.24 11.72
CA ASP A 234 10.53 6.27 11.14
C ASP A 234 10.84 6.06 9.66
N ARG A 235 10.44 4.91 9.13
CA ARG A 235 10.68 4.55 7.72
C ARG A 235 9.47 3.89 7.08
N TYR A 236 9.37 4.04 5.76
CA TYR A 236 8.52 3.19 4.93
C TYR A 236 9.36 2.04 4.37
N ARG A 237 8.90 0.80 4.54
CA ARG A 237 9.41 -0.36 3.81
C ARG A 237 8.37 -0.78 2.78
N ILE A 238 8.69 -0.60 1.50
CA ILE A 238 7.77 -0.82 0.39
C ILE A 238 8.35 -1.91 -0.50
N ALA A 239 7.79 -3.13 -0.43
CA ALA A 239 8.42 -4.29 -1.06
C ALA A 239 7.49 -5.34 -1.68
N GLY A 240 7.91 -5.95 -2.80
CA GLY A 240 7.17 -7.06 -3.42
C GLY A 240 5.79 -6.68 -3.97
N ASN A 241 5.52 -5.38 -4.13
CA ASN A 241 4.26 -4.89 -4.69
C ASN A 241 4.31 -4.90 -6.23
N LEU A 242 3.13 -5.03 -6.84
CA LEU A 242 2.93 -4.75 -8.26
C LEU A 242 2.18 -3.43 -8.41
N PHE A 243 2.83 -2.46 -9.05
CA PHE A 243 2.23 -1.21 -9.48
C PHE A 243 1.93 -1.30 -10.97
N TYR A 244 0.64 -1.37 -11.32
CA TYR A 244 0.22 -1.66 -12.69
C TYR A 244 -0.63 -0.53 -13.28
N GLN A 245 -0.03 0.15 -14.25
CA GLN A 245 -0.58 1.23 -15.07
C GLN A 245 -1.05 2.45 -14.30
N ASN A 246 -0.73 3.63 -14.82
CA ASN A 246 -1.38 4.88 -14.47
C ASN A 246 -1.18 5.86 -15.63
N PRO A 247 -2.14 5.95 -16.56
CA PRO A 247 -1.95 6.70 -17.80
C PRO A 247 -1.89 8.22 -17.61
N HIS A 248 -2.15 8.71 -16.39
CA HIS A 248 -2.28 10.14 -16.12
C HIS A 248 -1.33 10.64 -15.03
N GLU A 249 -0.63 9.75 -14.32
CA GLU A 249 0.29 10.10 -13.25
C GLU A 249 1.28 8.97 -12.97
N ARG A 250 2.23 9.18 -12.06
CA ARG A 250 3.26 8.22 -11.65
C ARG A 250 2.69 7.03 -10.91
N LEU A 251 3.42 5.92 -10.92
CA LEU A 251 3.08 4.75 -10.12
C LEU A 251 3.39 4.99 -8.63
N PHE A 252 4.54 5.58 -8.34
CA PHE A 252 4.97 5.90 -6.99
C PHE A 252 5.45 7.34 -6.88
N GLN A 253 5.06 8.00 -5.80
CA GLN A 253 5.62 9.26 -5.36
C GLN A 253 5.94 9.22 -3.85
N GLY A 254 7.05 9.83 -3.42
CA GLY A 254 7.38 9.85 -1.99
C GLY A 254 8.41 10.89 -1.55
N GLU A 255 8.47 11.09 -0.24
CA GLU A 255 9.48 11.88 0.50
C GLU A 255 9.71 11.27 1.91
N GLY A 256 10.75 11.71 2.61
CA GLY A 256 11.11 11.19 3.94
C GLY A 256 12.12 10.03 3.88
N ASN A 257 11.99 9.07 4.81
CA ASN A 257 12.86 7.88 4.88
C ASN A 257 12.16 6.70 4.19
N ILE A 258 12.68 6.26 3.04
CA ILE A 258 12.05 5.29 2.15
C ILE A 258 13.03 4.16 1.83
N GLU A 259 12.58 2.93 2.07
CA GLU A 259 13.17 1.71 1.54
C GLU A 259 12.20 1.10 0.52
N LEU A 260 12.51 1.21 -0.77
CA LEU A 260 11.68 0.78 -1.89
C LEU A 260 12.40 -0.34 -2.66
N HIS A 261 12.00 -1.59 -2.47
CA HIS A 261 12.76 -2.72 -3.02
C HIS A 261 11.91 -3.89 -3.52
N ASP A 262 12.43 -4.64 -4.49
CA ASP A 262 11.78 -5.87 -4.99
C ASP A 262 10.36 -5.66 -5.53
N ASN A 263 10.02 -4.45 -6.00
CA ASN A 263 8.72 -4.17 -6.59
C ASN A 263 8.77 -4.28 -8.12
N LEU A 264 7.59 -4.52 -8.70
CA LEU A 264 7.35 -4.42 -10.14
C LEU A 264 6.59 -3.15 -10.44
N PHE A 265 7.09 -2.37 -11.38
CA PHE A 265 6.47 -1.14 -11.87
C PHE A 265 6.24 -1.25 -13.37
N VAL A 266 5.01 -1.10 -13.82
CA VAL A 266 4.66 -1.10 -15.26
C VAL A 266 3.76 0.07 -15.57
N ASN A 267 4.23 1.03 -16.38
CA ASN A 267 3.44 2.14 -16.88
C ASN A 267 3.68 2.36 -18.38
N ASP A 268 2.74 1.95 -19.22
CA ASP A 268 2.90 2.05 -20.68
C ASP A 268 2.58 3.44 -21.24
N ALA A 269 2.08 4.35 -20.41
CA ALA A 269 1.67 5.69 -20.84
C ALA A 269 2.40 6.83 -20.10
N GLY A 270 3.35 6.54 -19.21
CA GLY A 270 4.02 7.59 -18.44
C GLY A 270 5.18 7.16 -17.57
N ASP A 271 5.38 7.91 -16.49
CA ASP A 271 6.49 7.78 -15.55
C ASP A 271 6.22 6.71 -14.48
N ALA A 272 7.27 6.17 -13.86
CA ALA A 272 7.14 5.17 -12.79
C ALA A 272 7.38 5.72 -11.37
N VAL A 273 8.64 5.95 -10.98
CA VAL A 273 9.03 6.20 -9.58
C VAL A 273 9.60 7.61 -9.41
N LEU A 274 8.99 8.41 -8.52
CA LEU A 274 9.46 9.76 -8.20
C LEU A 274 9.65 9.95 -6.68
N VAL A 275 10.86 10.32 -6.27
CA VAL A 275 11.12 10.81 -4.91
C VAL A 275 11.47 12.30 -5.01
N ARG A 276 10.75 13.16 -4.31
CA ARG A 276 10.94 14.62 -4.38
C ARG A 276 10.40 15.34 -3.16
N PRO A 277 10.80 16.60 -2.91
CA PRO A 277 10.13 17.42 -1.92
C PRO A 277 8.66 17.66 -2.29
N HIS A 278 7.78 17.33 -1.35
CA HIS A 278 6.37 17.73 -1.35
C HIS A 278 6.08 18.67 -0.18
N ASN A 279 6.57 18.33 1.01
CA ASN A 279 6.45 19.11 2.25
C ASN A 279 7.84 19.26 2.92
N HIS A 280 8.75 18.30 2.73
CA HIS A 280 10.15 18.38 3.20
C HIS A 280 11.10 17.68 2.21
N LEU A 281 12.41 17.89 2.34
CA LEU A 281 13.39 17.17 1.54
C LEU A 281 13.33 15.65 1.80
N PRO A 282 13.47 14.81 0.76
CA PRO A 282 13.77 13.38 0.92
C PRO A 282 15.00 13.18 1.79
N ARG A 283 14.93 12.23 2.72
CA ARG A 283 16.02 11.88 3.66
C ARG A 283 16.55 10.50 3.28
N GLU A 284 16.71 9.55 4.19
CA GLU A 284 17.26 8.22 3.87
C GLU A 284 16.44 7.56 2.74
N THR A 285 16.99 7.49 1.53
CA THR A 285 16.27 6.93 0.37
C THR A 285 17.07 5.81 -0.24
N ARG A 286 16.51 4.60 -0.18
CA ARG A 286 17.06 3.41 -0.83
C ARG A 286 16.06 2.83 -1.81
N ILE A 287 16.38 2.88 -3.10
CA ILE A 287 15.59 2.30 -4.19
C ILE A 287 16.41 1.18 -4.79
N ALA A 288 16.08 -0.07 -4.47
CA ALA A 288 16.94 -1.21 -4.80
C ALA A 288 16.19 -2.39 -5.41
N ASN A 289 16.81 -3.08 -6.36
CA ASN A 289 16.30 -4.35 -6.88
C ASN A 289 14.84 -4.30 -7.40
N ASN A 290 14.36 -3.16 -7.88
CA ASN A 290 13.06 -3.07 -8.52
C ASN A 290 13.17 -3.39 -10.02
N THR A 291 12.12 -3.94 -10.61
CA THR A 291 11.98 -4.05 -12.07
C THR A 291 10.99 -2.98 -12.53
N VAL A 292 11.46 -2.05 -13.37
CA VAL A 292 10.71 -0.85 -13.76
C VAL A 292 10.57 -0.77 -15.27
N LEU A 293 9.34 -0.73 -15.77
CA LEU A 293 8.98 -0.51 -17.17
C LEU A 293 8.15 0.77 -17.27
N ALA A 294 8.64 1.77 -18.00
CA ALA A 294 7.95 3.06 -18.15
C ALA A 294 8.16 3.62 -19.56
N THR A 295 7.16 4.24 -20.19
CA THR A 295 7.42 4.98 -21.44
C THR A 295 8.02 6.36 -21.22
N GLY A 296 7.76 6.97 -20.05
CA GLY A 296 8.42 8.19 -19.58
C GLY A 296 9.73 7.90 -18.86
N PHE A 297 9.94 8.50 -17.69
CA PHE A 297 11.09 8.17 -16.85
C PHE A 297 10.87 6.95 -15.98
N GLY A 298 11.95 6.20 -15.73
CA GLY A 298 11.94 5.04 -14.84
C GLY A 298 11.99 5.46 -13.37
N ILE A 299 13.15 5.93 -12.92
CA ILE A 299 13.38 6.36 -11.53
C ILE A 299 13.91 7.79 -11.52
N ARG A 300 13.26 8.65 -10.74
CA ARG A 300 13.66 10.04 -10.52
C ARG A 300 13.80 10.36 -9.05
N VAL A 301 14.92 10.98 -8.67
CA VAL A 301 15.15 11.51 -7.31
C VAL A 301 15.56 12.98 -7.39
N ASP A 302 14.67 13.85 -6.93
CA ASP A 302 14.84 15.30 -6.94
C ASP A 302 15.23 15.83 -5.57
N ALA A 303 16.25 16.68 -5.53
CA ALA A 303 16.68 17.46 -4.36
C ALA A 303 16.69 16.67 -3.02
N PRO A 304 17.36 15.50 -2.96
CA PRO A 304 17.50 14.78 -1.70
C PRO A 304 18.34 15.60 -0.71
N ASP A 305 18.09 15.43 0.57
CA ASP A 305 18.92 15.98 1.63
C ASP A 305 20.27 15.27 1.65
N ARG A 306 21.32 16.00 1.29
CA ARG A 306 22.70 15.48 1.18
C ARG A 306 23.30 15.10 2.53
N ALA A 307 22.66 15.44 3.64
CA ALA A 307 23.07 14.98 4.97
C ALA A 307 22.70 13.50 5.22
N TYR A 308 21.84 12.90 4.39
CA TYR A 308 21.35 11.53 4.54
C TYR A 308 21.79 10.66 3.38
N GLU A 309 21.93 9.36 3.65
CA GLU A 309 22.30 8.37 2.64
C GLU A 309 21.24 8.24 1.56
N GLN A 310 21.70 8.18 0.31
CA GLN A 310 20.88 7.99 -0.88
C GLN A 310 21.47 6.87 -1.72
N GLU A 311 20.68 5.85 -2.03
CA GLU A 311 21.10 4.71 -2.83
C GLU A 311 20.04 4.37 -3.88
N VAL A 312 20.47 4.32 -5.15
CA VAL A 312 19.66 3.81 -6.25
C VAL A 312 20.51 2.78 -6.98
N ALA A 313 20.33 1.50 -6.67
CA ALA A 313 21.23 0.44 -7.13
C ALA A 313 20.52 -0.91 -7.33
N GLY A 314 21.03 -1.77 -8.20
CA GLY A 314 20.49 -3.11 -8.42
C GLY A 314 19.14 -3.15 -9.14
N ASN A 315 18.58 -2.00 -9.56
CA ASN A 315 17.32 -1.99 -10.30
C ASN A 315 17.54 -2.44 -11.76
N ALA A 316 16.51 -3.02 -12.37
CA ALA A 316 16.42 -3.24 -13.80
C ALA A 316 15.38 -2.26 -14.37
N VAL A 317 15.84 -1.26 -15.12
CA VAL A 317 15.01 -0.13 -15.56
C VAL A 317 14.95 -0.07 -17.09
N PHE A 318 13.76 -0.31 -17.63
CA PHE A 318 13.43 -0.25 -19.04
C PHE A 318 12.54 0.98 -19.29
N ALA A 319 13.14 2.11 -19.66
CA ALA A 319 12.37 3.34 -19.82
C ALA A 319 12.79 4.22 -21.00
N GLY A 320 11.98 5.23 -21.31
CA GLY A 320 12.36 6.30 -22.25
C GLY A 320 13.51 7.15 -21.69
N ASP A 321 13.44 7.46 -20.40
CA ASP A 321 14.53 8.06 -19.63
C ASP A 321 14.76 7.28 -18.32
N PRO A 322 15.63 6.25 -18.32
CA PRO A 322 15.73 5.31 -17.20
C PRO A 322 15.98 5.96 -15.83
N LEU A 323 16.91 6.92 -15.75
CA LEU A 323 17.37 7.47 -14.47
C LEU A 323 17.52 9.00 -14.54
N GLN A 324 16.77 9.71 -13.71
CA GLN A 324 16.92 11.15 -13.46
C GLN A 324 17.32 11.39 -12.00
N LEU A 325 18.61 11.33 -11.71
CA LEU A 325 19.13 11.38 -10.34
C LEU A 325 19.83 12.71 -10.05
N SER A 326 19.42 13.37 -8.98
CA SER A 326 20.05 14.61 -8.50
C SER A 326 20.86 14.36 -7.21
N GLY A 327 21.45 15.41 -6.64
CA GLY A 327 22.13 15.32 -5.34
C GLY A 327 23.48 14.59 -5.33
N GLY A 328 23.98 14.15 -6.50
CA GLY A 328 25.23 13.37 -6.61
C GLY A 328 25.04 11.86 -6.46
N ILE A 329 23.80 11.36 -6.48
CA ILE A 329 23.50 9.93 -6.45
C ILE A 329 24.12 9.24 -7.67
N ALA A 330 24.90 8.19 -7.44
CA ALA A 330 25.44 7.37 -8.51
C ALA A 330 24.35 6.46 -9.10
N GLY A 331 24.18 6.50 -10.42
CA GLY A 331 23.23 5.63 -11.13
C GLY A 331 23.84 4.37 -11.75
N GLY A 332 25.17 4.23 -11.74
CA GLY A 332 25.91 3.23 -12.50
C GLY A 332 25.72 1.77 -12.06
N GLU A 333 25.11 1.55 -10.90
CA GLU A 333 24.89 0.21 -10.35
C GLU A 333 23.51 -0.38 -10.70
N ASN A 334 22.79 0.27 -11.63
CA ASN A 334 21.52 -0.20 -12.18
C ASN A 334 21.71 -0.72 -13.60
N PHE A 335 20.92 -1.72 -13.97
CA PHE A 335 20.74 -2.06 -15.37
C PHE A 335 19.74 -1.10 -15.99
N THR A 336 20.12 -0.45 -17.10
CA THR A 336 19.24 0.46 -17.84
C THR A 336 19.17 0.08 -19.32
N ALA A 337 17.98 0.11 -19.89
CA ALA A 337 17.74 -0.10 -21.30
C ALA A 337 16.52 0.69 -21.77
N ALA A 338 16.34 0.82 -23.08
CA ALA A 338 15.13 1.42 -23.64
C ALA A 338 13.90 0.57 -23.32
N ARG A 339 12.73 1.20 -23.09
CA ARG A 339 11.45 0.48 -22.88
C ARG A 339 11.14 -0.55 -23.97
N ALA A 340 11.46 -0.24 -25.22
CA ALA A 340 11.24 -1.13 -26.38
C ALA A 340 12.13 -2.38 -26.38
N ASP A 341 13.24 -2.38 -25.63
CA ASP A 341 14.15 -3.51 -25.55
C ASP A 341 13.80 -4.49 -24.43
N ALA A 342 12.79 -4.19 -23.59
CA ALA A 342 12.41 -5.01 -22.43
C ALA A 342 12.20 -6.49 -22.79
N ALA A 343 11.56 -6.77 -23.94
CA ALA A 343 11.29 -8.14 -24.40
C ALA A 343 12.54 -8.98 -24.68
N ARG A 344 13.72 -8.35 -24.85
CA ARG A 344 15.01 -9.06 -24.96
C ARG A 344 15.48 -9.64 -23.64
N TYR A 345 15.03 -9.07 -22.52
CA TYR A 345 15.51 -9.41 -21.17
C TYR A 345 14.44 -10.08 -20.33
N LEU A 346 13.16 -9.80 -20.59
CA LEU A 346 12.02 -10.27 -19.79
C LEU A 346 11.11 -11.18 -20.62
N ALA A 347 10.43 -12.13 -19.96
CA ALA A 347 9.66 -13.18 -20.62
C ALA A 347 8.44 -12.68 -21.42
N ALA A 348 7.57 -11.86 -20.82
CA ALA A 348 6.39 -11.28 -21.45
C ALA A 348 6.07 -9.86 -20.91
N PRO A 349 6.95 -8.87 -21.14
CA PRO A 349 6.83 -7.53 -20.55
C PRO A 349 5.73 -6.64 -21.15
N ASP A 350 5.24 -6.98 -22.34
CA ASP A 350 4.21 -6.21 -23.07
C ASP A 350 2.83 -6.87 -23.00
N ALA A 351 2.69 -7.96 -22.24
CA ALA A 351 1.43 -8.63 -22.05
C ALA A 351 0.51 -7.87 -21.07
N GLY A 352 -0.80 -8.10 -21.20
CA GLY A 352 -1.79 -7.65 -20.22
C GLY A 352 -1.55 -8.28 -18.84
N GLN A 353 -2.16 -7.73 -17.79
CA GLN A 353 -1.97 -8.18 -16.40
C GLN A 353 -2.19 -9.70 -16.18
N ASP A 354 -3.05 -10.31 -16.99
CA ASP A 354 -3.40 -11.73 -16.98
C ASP A 354 -2.31 -12.66 -17.51
N ALA A 355 -1.38 -12.13 -18.31
CA ALA A 355 -0.26 -12.87 -18.89
C ALA A 355 1.10 -12.16 -18.69
N LEU A 356 1.14 -11.06 -17.93
CA LEU A 356 2.35 -10.30 -17.64
C LEU A 356 3.38 -11.18 -16.95
N ASP A 357 4.59 -11.24 -17.53
CA ASP A 357 5.71 -11.96 -16.94
C ASP A 357 6.98 -11.13 -17.05
N LEU A 358 7.40 -10.57 -15.92
CA LEU A 358 8.62 -9.78 -15.79
C LEU A 358 9.79 -10.60 -15.26
N TYR A 359 9.69 -11.92 -15.27
CA TYR A 359 10.80 -12.79 -14.93
C TYR A 359 11.92 -12.66 -15.96
N PRO A 360 13.20 -12.58 -15.53
CA PRO A 360 14.33 -12.51 -16.44
C PRO A 360 14.39 -13.74 -17.36
N ARG A 361 14.71 -13.52 -18.63
CA ARG A 361 15.11 -14.59 -19.54
C ARG A 361 16.43 -15.20 -19.09
N GLU A 362 16.67 -16.44 -19.49
CA GLU A 362 17.96 -17.10 -19.25
C GLU A 362 19.12 -16.26 -19.80
N GLY A 363 20.16 -16.05 -18.99
CA GLY A 363 21.32 -15.23 -19.35
C GLY A 363 21.08 -13.70 -19.34
N ALA A 364 19.86 -13.22 -19.10
CA ALA A 364 19.57 -11.80 -18.93
C ALA A 364 19.67 -11.33 -17.47
N LEU A 365 20.08 -10.07 -17.26
CA LEU A 365 20.11 -9.41 -15.95
C LEU A 365 21.03 -10.07 -14.89
N HIS A 366 22.04 -10.83 -15.31
CA HIS A 366 23.00 -11.52 -14.42
C HIS A 366 24.21 -10.67 -14.04
N GLU A 367 24.78 -11.01 -12.88
CA GLU A 367 26.10 -10.62 -12.36
C GLU A 367 26.39 -9.11 -12.28
N ARG A 368 26.09 -8.54 -11.11
CA ARG A 368 26.77 -7.32 -10.65
C ARG A 368 28.25 -7.67 -10.41
N SER A 369 29.19 -6.91 -10.98
CA SER A 369 30.60 -7.00 -10.58
C SER A 369 30.70 -6.91 -9.05
N ALA A 370 31.47 -7.81 -8.44
CA ALA A 370 31.48 -8.17 -7.00
C ALA A 370 31.77 -7.04 -5.97
N GLY A 371 31.75 -5.77 -6.38
CA GLY A 371 32.11 -4.62 -5.56
C GLY A 371 30.95 -3.82 -4.97
N VAL A 372 29.69 -4.18 -5.22
CA VAL A 372 28.55 -3.37 -4.74
C VAL A 372 27.87 -4.02 -3.55
N SER A 373 28.34 -3.63 -2.37
CA SER A 373 27.72 -3.93 -1.08
C SER A 373 26.44 -3.12 -0.90
N SER A 374 25.34 -3.55 -1.51
CA SER A 374 24.03 -3.27 -0.92
C SER A 374 23.78 -4.39 0.08
N ALA A 375 24.38 -4.32 1.29
CA ALA A 375 24.06 -5.26 2.37
C ALA A 375 22.52 -5.36 2.41
N PRO A 376 21.94 -6.57 2.31
CA PRO A 376 20.49 -6.69 2.24
C PRO A 376 19.94 -5.99 3.49
N ALA A 377 19.09 -4.99 3.27
CA ALA A 377 18.35 -4.41 4.37
C ALA A 377 17.64 -5.56 5.11
N ALA A 378 17.50 -5.48 6.43
CA ALA A 378 16.89 -6.56 7.20
C ALA A 378 15.48 -6.87 6.65
N GLY A 379 15.30 -8.03 6.03
CA GLY A 379 14.05 -8.42 5.34
C GLY A 379 14.00 -8.19 3.83
N ALA A 380 15.11 -7.79 3.20
CA ALA A 380 15.33 -7.75 1.75
C ALA A 380 16.18 -8.95 1.25
N ASP A 381 16.19 -10.05 2.01
CA ASP A 381 16.83 -11.31 1.65
C ASP A 381 15.99 -12.13 0.67
N ARG A 382 14.77 -11.67 0.36
CA ARG A 382 13.83 -12.35 -0.54
C ARG A 382 13.46 -11.50 -1.75
N ASP A 383 13.35 -12.16 -2.89
CA ASP A 383 12.90 -11.57 -4.15
C ASP A 383 11.36 -11.41 -4.19
N TYR A 384 10.84 -10.90 -5.31
CA TYR A 384 9.41 -10.70 -5.54
C TYR A 384 8.59 -12.00 -5.41
N ASN A 385 9.18 -13.15 -5.75
CA ASN A 385 8.57 -14.46 -5.60
C ASN A 385 8.72 -15.02 -4.17
N GLY A 386 9.35 -14.30 -3.24
CA GLY A 386 9.58 -14.75 -1.88
C GLY A 386 10.75 -15.72 -1.72
N ARG A 387 11.62 -15.84 -2.73
CA ARG A 387 12.77 -16.75 -2.75
C ARG A 387 14.02 -16.06 -2.22
N LEU A 388 14.93 -16.81 -1.59
CA LEU A 388 16.17 -16.24 -1.08
C LEU A 388 17.02 -15.66 -2.21
N ARG A 389 17.59 -14.47 -1.98
CA ARG A 389 18.53 -13.81 -2.88
C ARG A 389 19.92 -14.42 -2.68
N GLU A 390 20.21 -15.48 -3.43
CA GLU A 390 21.51 -16.18 -3.39
C GLU A 390 22.53 -15.58 -4.37
N GLN A 391 22.08 -14.75 -5.31
CA GLN A 391 22.90 -14.18 -6.38
C GLN A 391 22.68 -12.67 -6.53
N ALA A 392 23.73 -11.97 -6.93
CA ALA A 392 23.70 -10.54 -7.20
C ALA A 392 23.24 -10.27 -8.64
N VAL A 393 21.93 -10.14 -8.83
CA VAL A 393 21.26 -9.85 -10.11
C VAL A 393 20.58 -8.49 -10.09
N TRP A 394 20.25 -7.95 -11.26
CA TRP A 394 19.43 -6.74 -11.36
C TRP A 394 17.93 -7.06 -11.39
N GLY A 395 17.14 -6.24 -10.71
CA GLY A 395 15.69 -6.33 -10.70
C GLY A 395 15.12 -7.19 -9.56
N ALA A 396 13.80 -7.36 -9.60
CA ALA A 396 13.01 -7.87 -8.50
C ALA A 396 13.02 -9.40 -8.34
N TYR A 397 13.63 -10.13 -9.28
CA TYR A 397 13.66 -11.59 -9.29
C TYR A 397 15.09 -12.11 -9.13
N THR A 398 15.27 -13.16 -8.34
CA THR A 398 16.55 -13.90 -8.20
C THR A 398 16.41 -15.39 -8.41
N GLY A 399 15.23 -15.85 -8.81
CA GLY A 399 14.97 -17.27 -9.02
C GLY A 399 15.89 -17.91 -10.09
N PRO A 400 15.88 -19.26 -10.16
CA PRO A 400 16.76 -19.99 -11.07
C PRO A 400 16.49 -19.64 -12.54
N PRO A 401 17.47 -19.84 -13.45
CA PRO A 401 17.23 -19.75 -14.87
C PRO A 401 16.04 -20.61 -15.31
N GLY A 402 15.28 -20.13 -16.28
CA GLY A 402 14.12 -20.85 -16.83
C GLY A 402 12.80 -20.08 -16.67
N PRO A 403 11.65 -20.77 -16.68
CA PRO A 403 10.35 -20.13 -16.56
C PRO A 403 10.12 -19.57 -15.15
N ASN A 404 9.29 -18.53 -15.05
CA ASN A 404 8.90 -17.94 -13.77
C ASN A 404 8.24 -19.02 -12.89
N PRO A 405 8.82 -19.35 -11.72
CA PRO A 405 8.30 -20.41 -10.87
C PRO A 405 7.12 -19.96 -9.99
N GLY A 406 6.66 -18.72 -10.15
CA GLY A 406 5.61 -18.12 -9.35
C GLY A 406 6.05 -17.72 -7.95
N ARG A 407 5.18 -16.97 -7.28
CA ARG A 407 5.32 -16.54 -5.90
C ARG A 407 5.21 -17.75 -4.95
N ALA A 408 5.93 -17.68 -3.83
CA ALA A 408 5.79 -18.64 -2.74
C ALA A 408 4.38 -18.58 -2.14
N ASP A 409 3.92 -19.69 -1.58
CA ASP A 409 2.61 -19.76 -0.94
C ASP A 409 2.43 -18.65 0.11
N GLY A 410 1.32 -17.93 0.01
CA GLY A 410 0.99 -16.82 0.89
C GLY A 410 1.62 -15.48 0.52
N VAL A 411 2.40 -15.38 -0.57
CA VAL A 411 2.98 -14.12 -1.06
C VAL A 411 2.08 -13.54 -2.16
N GLY A 412 1.69 -12.27 -2.03
CA GLY A 412 0.81 -11.57 -3.00
C GLY A 412 -0.69 -11.65 -2.70
N PRO A 413 -1.52 -10.84 -3.36
CA PRO A 413 -2.98 -10.96 -3.28
C PRO A 413 -3.44 -12.10 -4.20
N ARG A 414 -4.48 -12.85 -3.79
CA ARG A 414 -5.07 -13.89 -4.65
C ARG A 414 -6.05 -13.27 -5.64
N VAL A 415 -5.52 -12.73 -6.74
CA VAL A 415 -6.31 -12.04 -7.77
C VAL A 415 -6.53 -12.95 -8.99
N PRO A 416 -7.78 -13.29 -9.35
CA PRO A 416 -8.07 -13.99 -10.60
C PRO A 416 -7.54 -13.20 -11.81
N GLY A 417 -6.89 -13.88 -12.75
CA GLY A 417 -6.34 -13.20 -13.93
C GLY A 417 -5.19 -12.22 -13.63
N CYS A 418 -4.41 -12.44 -12.57
CA CYS A 418 -3.13 -11.76 -12.38
C CYS A 418 -2.00 -12.80 -12.38
N ALA A 419 -1.34 -13.02 -13.53
CA ALA A 419 -0.17 -13.90 -13.62
C ALA A 419 0.96 -13.52 -12.63
N PRO A 420 1.40 -12.26 -12.51
CA PRO A 420 2.48 -11.88 -11.61
C PRO A 420 2.07 -11.86 -10.12
N CYS A 421 0.81 -12.13 -9.81
CA CYS A 421 0.33 -12.29 -8.43
C CYS A 421 0.33 -13.76 -7.98
N ARG A 422 0.68 -14.70 -8.87
CA ARG A 422 0.62 -16.15 -8.63
C ARG A 422 1.98 -16.74 -8.35
#